data_AF-A0A3C1KGN4-F1
#
_entry.id   AF-A0A3C1KGN4-F1
#
_cell.length_a   1.000
_cell.length_b   1.000
_cell.length_c   1.000
_cell.angle_alpha   90.00
_cell.angle_beta   90.00
_cell.angle_gamma   90.00
#
_symmetry.space_group_name_H-M   'P 1'
#
loop_
_entity.id
_entity.type
_entity.pdbx_description
1 polymer ?
#
loop_
_entity_poly.entity_id
_entity_poly.type
_entity_poly.pdbx_seq_one_letter_code
_entity_poly.pdbx_strand_id
1 'polypeptide(L)'
;FLNRITEAYDEQATLPVLLTAPYFVDALERAQSAWREIVRVAATSGIPSPAFSSSLSYYDGLRADRLPAALIQGQRDFFGAHTYKRVDRDGTFHTQWSGDRTEIEAVDTH
;
A
#
# COMPACT_ATOMS: atom_id res chain seq x y z
N PHE A 1 -21.80 -11.07 -11.08
CA PHE A 1 -20.57 -10.77 -10.32
C PHE A 1 -19.65 -11.99 -10.27
N LEU A 2 -20.05 -13.11 -9.64
CA LEU A 2 -19.19 -14.32 -9.54
C LEU A 2 -18.67 -14.83 -10.89
N ASN A 3 -19.49 -14.86 -11.95
CA ASN A 3 -19.01 -15.25 -13.29
C ASN A 3 -17.83 -14.40 -13.79
N ARG A 4 -17.77 -13.09 -13.45
CA ARG A 4 -16.64 -12.22 -13.81
C ARG A 4 -15.36 -12.61 -13.08
N ILE A 5 -15.48 -13.17 -11.87
CA ILE A 5 -14.35 -13.71 -11.12
C ILE A 5 -13.87 -15.01 -11.79
N THR A 6 -14.81 -15.90 -12.13
CA THR A 6 -14.50 -17.14 -12.86
C THR A 6 -13.80 -16.83 -14.18
N GLU A 7 -14.37 -15.96 -15.00
CA GLU A 7 -13.78 -15.52 -16.28
C GLU A 7 -12.35 -14.97 -16.09
N ALA A 8 -12.11 -14.13 -15.08
CA ALA A 8 -10.77 -13.57 -14.83
C ALA A 8 -9.72 -14.65 -14.49
N TYR A 9 -10.09 -15.70 -13.76
CA TYR A 9 -9.18 -16.79 -13.41
C TYR A 9 -9.10 -17.88 -14.49
N ASP A 10 -10.13 -18.05 -15.31
CA ASP A 10 -10.06 -18.88 -16.52
C ASP A 10 -9.10 -18.27 -17.54
N GLU A 11 -9.09 -16.94 -17.68
CA GLU A 11 -8.15 -16.21 -18.54
C GLU A 11 -6.72 -16.21 -17.97
N GLN A 12 -6.56 -15.95 -16.66
CA GLN A 12 -5.25 -15.94 -15.99
C GLN A 12 -5.32 -16.57 -14.60
N ALA A 13 -5.07 -17.88 -14.54
CA ALA A 13 -5.13 -18.65 -13.29
C ALA A 13 -4.15 -18.17 -12.20
N THR A 14 -3.04 -17.53 -12.58
CA THR A 14 -2.02 -17.00 -11.67
C THR A 14 -2.18 -15.52 -11.36
N LEU A 15 -3.36 -14.93 -11.62
CA LEU A 15 -3.63 -13.52 -11.37
C LEU A 15 -3.35 -13.19 -9.88
N PRO A 16 -2.36 -12.33 -9.59
CA PRO A 16 -1.95 -12.07 -8.21
C PRO A 16 -3.03 -11.30 -7.43
N VAL A 17 -3.76 -10.42 -8.12
CA VAL A 17 -4.81 -9.59 -7.54
C VAL A 17 -5.98 -9.46 -8.52
N LEU A 18 -7.18 -9.85 -8.11
CA LEU A 18 -8.38 -9.78 -8.95
C LEU A 18 -8.65 -8.38 -9.53
N LEU A 19 -8.32 -7.33 -8.78
CA LEU A 19 -8.56 -5.94 -9.18
C LEU A 19 -7.73 -5.50 -10.40
N THR A 20 -6.73 -6.29 -10.82
CA THR A 20 -5.93 -6.01 -12.01
C THR A 20 -6.48 -6.69 -13.28
N ALA A 21 -7.55 -7.50 -13.18
CA ALA A 21 -8.20 -8.06 -14.35
C ALA A 21 -8.98 -6.98 -15.13
N PRO A 22 -9.00 -7.00 -16.48
CA PRO A 22 -9.48 -5.89 -17.30
C PRO A 22 -10.90 -5.40 -16.95
N TYR A 23 -11.83 -6.33 -16.71
CA TYR A 23 -13.20 -5.98 -16.30
C TYR A 23 -13.23 -5.18 -14.99
N PHE A 24 -12.44 -5.59 -13.99
CA PHE A 24 -12.43 -4.95 -12.69
C PHE A 24 -11.69 -3.60 -12.72
N VAL A 25 -10.65 -3.48 -13.55
CA VAL A 25 -9.98 -2.19 -13.80
C VAL A 25 -10.98 -1.16 -14.34
N ASP A 26 -11.71 -1.49 -15.41
CA ASP A 26 -12.73 -0.60 -15.98
C ASP A 26 -13.86 -0.27 -14.98
N ALA A 27 -14.32 -1.27 -14.22
CA ALA A 27 -15.35 -1.05 -13.21
C ALA A 27 -14.87 -0.08 -12.10
N LEU A 28 -13.62 -0.22 -11.65
CA LEU A 28 -13.02 0.66 -10.64
C LEU A 28 -12.77 2.06 -11.18
N GLU A 29 -12.26 2.19 -12.41
CA GLU A 29 -12.03 3.48 -13.06
C GLU A 29 -13.32 4.29 -13.17
N ARG A 30 -14.44 3.65 -13.52
CA ARG A 30 -15.75 4.30 -13.59
C ARG A 30 -16.34 4.62 -12.22
N ALA A 31 -16.06 3.82 -11.19
CA ALA A 31 -16.67 3.96 -9.87
C ALA A 31 -15.89 4.87 -8.91
N GLN A 32 -14.57 4.99 -9.05
CA GLN A 32 -13.72 5.57 -8.00
C GLN A 32 -14.05 7.03 -7.64
N SER A 33 -14.52 7.83 -8.60
CA SER A 33 -14.87 9.24 -8.36
C SER A 33 -16.09 9.35 -7.43
N ALA A 34 -17.18 8.64 -7.74
CA ALA A 34 -18.38 8.60 -6.91
C ALA A 34 -18.11 7.95 -5.54
N TRP A 35 -17.25 6.94 -5.52
CA TRP A 35 -16.84 6.29 -4.28
C TRP A 35 -16.12 7.25 -3.32
N ARG A 36 -15.16 8.03 -3.83
CA ARG A 36 -14.48 9.08 -3.06
C ARG A 36 -15.46 10.13 -2.53
N GLU A 37 -16.44 10.50 -3.34
CA GLU A 37 -17.49 11.45 -2.95
C GLU A 37 -18.30 10.94 -1.75
N ILE A 38 -18.72 9.68 -1.79
CA ILE A 38 -19.45 9.05 -0.67
C ILE A 38 -18.61 9.01 0.60
N VAL A 39 -17.33 8.66 0.50
CA VAL A 39 -16.42 8.65 1.66
C VAL A 39 -16.27 10.06 2.24
N ARG A 40 -16.09 11.08 1.40
CA ARG A 40 -16.00 12.48 1.82
C ARG A 40 -17.26 12.94 2.53
N VAL A 41 -18.43 12.75 1.92
CA VAL A 41 -19.73 13.17 2.47
C VAL A 41 -20.01 12.46 3.79
N ALA A 42 -19.74 11.16 3.88
CA ALA A 42 -19.91 10.40 5.11
C ALA A 42 -19.07 10.96 6.25
N ALA A 43 -17.77 11.21 6.00
CA ALA A 43 -16.85 11.77 6.99
C ALA A 43 -17.29 13.16 7.47
N THR A 44 -17.64 14.07 6.53
CA THR A 44 -18.05 15.44 6.90
C THR A 44 -19.42 15.49 7.59
N SER A 45 -20.26 14.48 7.36
CA SER A 45 -21.60 14.39 7.95
C SER A 45 -21.62 13.60 9.26
N GLY A 46 -20.47 13.09 9.72
CA GLY A 46 -20.40 12.23 10.91
C GLY A 46 -21.07 10.86 10.74
N ILE A 47 -21.24 10.39 9.50
CA ILE A 47 -21.84 9.08 9.21
C ILE A 47 -20.72 8.03 9.13
N PRO A 48 -20.75 6.97 9.96
CA PRO A 48 -19.74 5.93 9.90
C PRO A 48 -19.86 5.11 8.62
N SER A 49 -18.80 5.08 7.82
CA SER A 49 -18.72 4.32 6.56
C SER A 49 -17.44 3.44 6.49
N PRO A 50 -17.20 2.56 7.47
CA PRO A 50 -15.91 1.87 7.64
C PRO A 50 -15.55 1.02 6.43
N ALA A 51 -16.50 0.26 5.88
CA ALA A 51 -16.26 -0.59 4.72
C ALA A 51 -15.90 0.23 3.47
N PHE A 52 -16.60 1.34 3.21
CA PHE A 52 -16.32 2.22 2.07
C PHE A 52 -14.95 2.89 2.19
N SER A 53 -14.62 3.38 3.39
CA SER A 53 -13.37 4.08 3.64
C SER A 53 -12.16 3.14 3.62
N SER A 54 -12.28 1.95 4.22
CA SER A 54 -11.20 0.98 4.27
C SER A 54 -10.91 0.37 2.89
N SER A 55 -11.95 0.01 2.13
CA SER A 55 -11.74 -0.52 0.79
C SER A 55 -11.15 0.54 -0.16
N LEU A 56 -11.47 1.83 0.02
CA LEU A 56 -10.87 2.91 -0.79
C LEU A 56 -9.39 3.07 -0.47
N SER A 57 -9.07 3.01 0.82
CA SER A 57 -7.68 3.05 1.31
C SER A 57 -6.88 1.86 0.77
N TYR A 58 -7.47 0.66 0.70
CA TYR A 58 -6.84 -0.52 0.11
C TYR A 58 -6.60 -0.35 -1.40
N TYR A 59 -7.60 0.13 -2.15
CA TYR A 59 -7.47 0.40 -3.58
C TYR A 59 -6.35 1.41 -3.87
N ASP A 60 -6.31 2.51 -3.10
CA ASP A 60 -5.26 3.53 -3.22
C ASP A 60 -3.88 2.99 -2.82
N GLY A 61 -3.82 2.13 -1.79
CA GLY A 61 -2.59 1.48 -1.38
C GLY A 61 -2.04 0.50 -2.42
N LEU A 62 -2.91 -0.25 -3.09
CA LEU A 62 -2.52 -1.24 -4.10
C LEU A 62 -1.91 -0.60 -5.35
N ARG A 63 -2.40 0.57 -5.76
CA ARG A 63 -1.94 1.27 -6.97
C ARG A 63 -0.81 2.28 -6.74
N ALA A 64 -0.38 2.45 -5.49
CA ALA A 64 0.66 3.42 -5.14
C ALA A 64 2.05 2.81 -5.37
N ASP A 65 2.84 3.39 -6.26
CA ASP A 65 4.24 2.97 -6.49
C ASP A 65 5.11 3.11 -5.23
N ARG A 66 4.78 4.08 -4.36
CA ARG A 66 5.50 4.34 -3.12
C ARG A 66 4.53 4.66 -1.99
N LEU A 67 4.63 3.88 -0.91
CA LEU A 67 3.89 4.09 0.33
C LEU A 67 4.74 4.84 1.37
N PRO A 68 4.11 5.47 2.39
CA PRO A 68 4.82 6.09 3.50
C PRO A 68 5.53 5.08 4.44
N ALA A 69 5.59 3.79 4.08
CA ALA A 69 6.28 2.74 4.84
C ALA A 69 7.77 3.05 5.08
N ALA A 70 8.40 3.90 4.25
CA ALA A 70 9.75 4.38 4.50
C ALA A 70 9.89 5.11 5.86
N LEU A 71 8.86 5.84 6.29
CA LEU A 71 8.84 6.49 7.60
C LEU A 71 8.78 5.45 8.73
N ILE A 72 7.96 4.40 8.57
CA ILE A 72 7.87 3.29 9.52
C ILE A 72 9.23 2.58 9.62
N GLN A 73 9.89 2.33 8.50
CA GLN A 73 11.24 1.75 8.49
C GLN A 73 12.24 2.65 9.23
N GLY A 74 12.21 3.97 8.99
CA GLY A 74 13.04 4.92 9.74
C GLY A 74 12.76 4.91 11.24
N GLN A 75 11.48 4.85 11.66
CA GLN A 75 11.10 4.76 13.07
C GLN A 75 11.59 3.45 13.71
N ARG A 76 11.42 2.31 13.03
CA ARG A 76 11.92 1.01 13.50
C ARG A 76 13.44 1.03 13.68
N ASP A 77 14.15 1.61 12.73
CA ASP A 77 15.60 1.76 12.82
C ASP A 77 16.02 2.71 13.96
N PHE A 78 15.31 3.83 14.12
CA PHE A 78 15.54 4.81 15.18
C PHE A 78 15.40 4.20 16.59
N PHE A 79 14.29 3.52 16.88
CA PHE A 79 14.00 3.04 18.24
C PHE A 79 14.59 1.65 18.54
N GLY A 80 14.89 0.85 17.51
CA GLY A 80 15.21 -0.57 17.68
C GLY A 80 16.38 -1.09 16.84
N ALA A 81 17.11 -0.22 16.13
CA ALA A 81 18.22 -0.61 15.25
C ALA A 81 17.83 -1.74 14.26
N HIS A 82 16.58 -1.71 13.80
CA HIS A 82 16.03 -2.75 12.92
C HIS A 82 16.54 -2.70 11.48
N THR A 83 17.35 -1.70 11.14
CA THR A 83 17.87 -1.46 9.79
C THR A 83 16.78 -1.18 8.75
N TYR A 84 17.19 -0.77 7.55
CA TYR A 84 16.31 -0.56 6.40
C TYR A 84 17.05 -0.76 5.07
N LYS A 85 16.29 -0.88 3.98
CA LYS A 85 16.80 -0.88 2.60
C LYS A 85 16.67 0.50 1.98
N ARG A 86 17.52 0.79 1.01
CA ARG A 86 17.44 2.01 0.19
C ARG A 86 16.91 1.71 -1.20
N VAL A 87 16.50 2.75 -1.91
CA VAL A 87 15.96 2.64 -3.28
C VAL A 87 16.98 3.00 -4.36
N ASP A 88 18.13 3.56 -3.97
CA ASP A 88 19.20 4.01 -4.86
C ASP A 88 20.42 3.07 -4.88
N ARG A 89 20.51 2.13 -3.93
CA ARG A 89 21.57 1.12 -3.88
C ARG A 89 21.17 -0.10 -3.05
N ASP A 90 21.77 -1.23 -3.39
CA ASP A 90 21.64 -2.46 -2.63
C ASP A 90 22.37 -2.36 -1.28
N GLY A 91 21.96 -3.19 -0.32
CA GLY A 91 22.53 -3.24 1.03
C GLY A 91 21.48 -3.12 2.14
N THR A 92 21.90 -3.36 3.37
CA THR A 92 21.10 -3.13 4.59
C THR A 92 21.76 -2.01 5.37
N PHE A 93 20.99 -1.01 5.78
CA PHE A 93 21.52 0.21 6.36
C PHE A 93 20.97 0.46 7.76
N HIS A 94 21.82 0.99 8.64
CA HIS A 94 21.44 1.52 9.94
C HIS A 94 21.94 2.95 10.06
N THR A 95 21.08 3.88 10.48
CA THR A 95 21.51 5.25 10.79
C THR A 95 21.74 5.40 12.30
N GLN A 96 22.86 6.02 12.67
CA GLN A 96 23.18 6.36 14.06
C GLN A 96 22.38 7.57 14.54
N TRP A 97 21.05 7.42 14.64
CA TRP A 97 20.10 8.52 14.81
C TRP A 97 20.32 9.38 16.06
N SER A 98 20.69 8.75 17.17
CA SER A 98 20.99 9.41 18.45
C SER A 98 22.44 9.90 18.55
N GLY A 99 23.27 9.56 17.57
CA GLY A 99 24.67 9.97 17.47
C GLY A 99 24.87 11.08 16.44
N ASP A 100 25.86 10.89 15.58
CA ASP A 100 26.21 11.84 14.52
C ASP A 100 25.35 11.70 13.24
N ARG A 101 24.38 10.78 13.25
CA ARG A 101 23.50 10.45 12.12
C ARG A 101 24.23 9.88 10.90
N THR A 102 25.41 9.31 11.09
CA THR A 102 26.07 8.53 10.05
C THR A 102 25.24 7.29 9.72
N GLU A 103 25.20 6.94 8.43
CA GLU A 103 24.60 5.70 7.95
C GLU A 103 25.72 4.68 7.73
N ILE A 104 25.55 3.48 8.29
CA ILE A 104 26.46 2.35 8.12
C ILE A 104 25.73 1.21 7.43
N GLU A 105 26.49 0.39 6.70
CA GLU A 105 26.00 -0.90 6.22
C GLU A 105 26.01 -1.92 7.37
N ALA A 106 24.93 -2.68 7.51
CA ALA A 106 24.72 -3.67 8.55
C ALA A 106 24.41 -5.04 7.94
N VAL A 107 24.60 -6.11 8.71
CA VAL A 107 24.14 -7.45 8.32
C VAL A 107 22.65 -7.55 8.63
N ASP A 108 21.88 -8.12 7.71
CA ASP A 108 20.45 -8.36 7.94
C ASP A 108 20.28 -9.34 9.10
N THR A 109 19.66 -8.90 10.19
CA THR A 109 19.48 -9.72 11.41
C THR A 109 18.10 -10.39 11.46
N HIS A 110 17.29 -10.30 10.40
CA HIS A 110 15.93 -10.82 10.31
C HIS A 110 15.70 -11.64 9.04
#